data_AF-A0A7C4HJR9-F1
#
_entry.id   AF-A0A7C4HJR9-F1
#
_cell.length_a   1.000
_cell.length_b   1.000
_cell.length_c   1.000
_cell.angle_alpha   90.00
_cell.angle_beta   90.00
_cell.angle_gamma   90.00
#
_symmetry.space_group_name_H-M   'P 1'
#
loop_
_entity.id
_entity.type
_entity.pdbx_description
1 polymer ?
#
loop_
_entity_poly.entity_id
_entity_poly.type
_entity_poly.pdbx_seq_one_letter_code
_entity_poly.pdbx_strand_id
1 'polypeptide(L)'
;WYSGPEDVLNEILDSGYYISATPAAQYSRYHIEAVKRAPLERLLLETDCPVVYRGVRSDPSSVVETAKAVSSIKNTTLDEVAEKTTKNAVELFKISLESL
;
A
#
# COMPACT_ATOMS: atom_id res chain seq x y z
N TRP A 1 -1.60 8.00 -0.75
CA TRP A 1 -0.89 7.45 0.42
C TRP A 1 -1.06 8.28 1.71
N TYR A 2 -1.13 7.63 2.87
CA TYR A 2 -1.27 8.31 4.18
C TYR A 2 0.09 8.70 4.79
N SER A 3 0.20 9.94 5.25
CA SER A 3 1.39 10.47 5.95
C SER A 3 1.02 11.52 7.02
N GLY A 4 -0.25 11.50 7.46
CA GLY A 4 -0.79 12.44 8.44
C GLY A 4 -0.62 11.98 9.90
N PRO A 5 -1.33 12.65 10.83
CA PRO A 5 -1.31 12.34 12.26
C PRO A 5 -1.66 10.89 12.61
N GLU A 6 -1.21 10.42 13.77
CA GLU A 6 -1.40 9.04 14.20
C GLU A 6 -2.83 8.73 14.68
N ASP A 7 -3.45 9.68 15.37
CA ASP A 7 -4.84 9.59 15.82
C ASP A 7 -5.80 9.42 14.64
N VAL A 8 -5.62 10.21 13.59
CA VAL A 8 -6.42 10.11 12.36
C VAL A 8 -6.17 8.76 11.65
N LEU A 9 -4.96 8.21 11.69
CA LEU A 9 -4.68 6.86 11.16
C LEU A 9 -5.49 5.79 11.89
N ASN A 10 -5.56 5.87 13.23
CA ASN A 10 -6.33 4.93 14.02
C ASN A 10 -7.82 5.04 13.70
N GLU A 11 -8.37 6.26 13.60
CA GLU A 11 -9.76 6.48 13.20
C GLU A 11 -10.09 5.89 11.82
N ILE A 12 -9.17 6.03 10.85
CA ILE A 12 -9.30 5.44 9.51
C ILE A 12 -9.41 3.91 9.62
N LEU A 13 -8.50 3.27 10.37
CA LEU A 13 -8.45 1.82 10.52
C LEU A 13 -9.66 1.28 11.30
N ASP A 14 -10.05 1.95 12.38
CA ASP A 14 -11.19 1.58 13.23
C ASP A 14 -12.52 1.69 12.47
N SER A 15 -12.60 2.64 11.52
CA SER A 15 -13.75 2.79 10.62
C SER A 15 -13.77 1.75 9.49
N GLY A 16 -12.78 0.84 9.44
CA GLY A 16 -12.70 -0.22 8.44
C GLY A 16 -12.22 0.24 7.06
N TYR A 17 -11.60 1.41 6.95
CA TYR A 17 -10.97 1.86 5.71
C TYR A 17 -9.62 1.17 5.47
N TYR A 18 -9.10 1.36 4.26
CA TYR A 18 -7.80 0.85 3.82
C TYR A 18 -6.76 1.96 3.79
N ILE A 19 -5.49 1.59 3.94
CA ILE A 19 -4.33 2.45 3.72
C ILE A 19 -3.64 2.02 2.44
N SER A 20 -3.54 2.94 1.47
CA SER A 20 -2.83 2.69 0.23
C SER A 20 -1.34 3.05 0.36
N ALA A 21 -0.48 2.12 -0.04
CA ALA A 21 0.97 2.27 -0.04
C ALA A 21 1.49 2.68 -1.43
N THR A 22 2.54 3.49 -1.47
CA THR A 22 3.25 3.92 -2.71
C THR A 22 4.75 3.61 -2.63
N PRO A 23 5.54 3.83 -3.71
CA PRO A 23 7.00 3.73 -3.62
C PRO A 23 7.62 4.66 -2.57
N ALA A 24 6.91 5.71 -2.10
CA ALA A 24 7.36 6.52 -0.97
C ALA A 24 7.55 5.71 0.32
N ALA A 25 6.98 4.50 0.43
CA ALA A 25 7.17 3.60 1.57
C ALA A 25 8.64 3.16 1.74
N GLN A 26 9.51 3.41 0.75
CA GLN A 26 10.94 3.16 0.86
C GLN A 26 11.69 4.20 1.70
N TYR A 27 11.12 5.39 1.91
CA TYR A 27 11.89 6.51 2.51
C TYR A 27 11.07 7.51 3.33
N SER A 28 9.76 7.62 3.11
CA SER A 28 8.93 8.58 3.84
C SER A 28 8.63 8.05 5.24
N ARG A 29 9.25 8.66 6.27
CA ARG A 29 9.09 8.25 7.68
C ARG A 29 7.63 8.05 8.08
N TYR A 30 6.78 9.05 7.83
CA TYR A 30 5.37 8.98 8.24
C TYR A 30 4.58 7.93 7.44
N HIS A 31 4.94 7.74 6.17
CA HIS A 31 4.29 6.72 5.36
C HIS A 31 4.71 5.30 5.76
N ILE A 32 5.99 5.10 6.10
CA ILE A 32 6.50 3.85 6.67
C ILE A 32 5.74 3.49 7.94
N GLU A 33 5.56 4.44 8.86
CA GLU A 33 4.81 4.20 10.10
C GLU A 33 3.35 3.85 9.83
N ALA A 34 2.70 4.51 8.87
CA ALA A 34 1.34 4.18 8.47
C ALA A 34 1.21 2.76 7.92
N VAL A 35 2.11 2.36 7.01
CA VAL A 35 2.16 1.00 6.46
C VAL A 35 2.47 -0.02 7.54
N LYS A 36 3.40 0.30 8.46
CA LYS A 36 3.78 -0.59 9.57
C LYS A 36 2.59 -0.88 10.48
N ARG A 37 1.78 0.12 10.80
CA ARG A 37 0.62 0.02 11.71
C ARG A 37 -0.60 -0.62 11.07
N ALA A 38 -0.93 -0.29 9.82
CA ALA A 38 -2.11 -0.84 9.16
C ALA A 38 -1.99 -2.37 8.98
N PRO A 39 -2.95 -3.20 9.41
CA PRO A 39 -2.88 -4.65 9.18
C PRO A 39 -2.81 -4.96 7.68
N LEU A 40 -2.21 -6.09 7.29
CA LEU A 40 -2.00 -6.41 5.87
C LEU A 40 -3.35 -6.56 5.14
N GLU A 41 -4.39 -6.98 5.84
CA GLU A 41 -5.81 -7.03 5.44
C GLU A 41 -6.43 -5.66 5.09
N ARG A 42 -5.79 -4.57 5.53
CA ARG A 42 -6.23 -3.20 5.28
C ARG A 42 -5.22 -2.40 4.46
N LEU A 43 -4.28 -3.08 3.80
CA LEU A 43 -3.34 -2.45 2.87
C LEU A 43 -3.80 -2.60 1.42
N LEU A 44 -3.57 -1.55 0.64
CA LEU A 44 -3.63 -1.56 -0.83
C LEU A 44 -2.27 -1.11 -1.38
N LEU A 45 -1.99 -1.46 -2.62
CA LEU A 45 -0.80 -1.00 -3.34
C LEU A 45 -1.22 -0.05 -4.46
N GLU A 46 -0.53 1.07 -4.57
CA GLU A 46 -0.66 2.01 -5.68
C GLU A 46 0.73 2.53 -6.08
N THR A 47 0.80 3.25 -7.20
CA THR A 47 2.02 3.97 -7.62
C THR A 47 1.86 5.47 -7.53
N ASP A 48 0.62 5.96 -7.58
CA ASP A 48 0.30 7.36 -7.87
C ASP A 48 1.08 7.90 -9.08
N CYS A 49 1.33 7.04 -10.09
CA CYS A 49 2.02 7.49 -11.29
C CYS A 49 1.22 8.61 -11.96
N PRO A 50 1.88 9.69 -12.44
CA PRO A 50 3.30 9.77 -12.79
C PRO A 50 4.22 10.46 -11.75
N VAL A 51 3.97 10.33 -10.44
CA VAL A 51 4.82 10.93 -9.40
C VAL A 51 6.30 10.52 -9.54
N VAL A 52 7.20 11.48 -9.27
CA VAL A 52 8.65 11.26 -9.27
C VAL A 52 9.12 10.91 -7.86
N TYR A 53 9.48 9.64 -7.65
CA TYR A 53 10.01 9.15 -6.37
C TYR A 53 11.54 9.18 -6.43
N ARG A 54 12.14 10.08 -5.62
CA ARG A 54 13.61 10.25 -5.53
C ARG A 54 14.31 10.39 -6.89
N GLY A 55 13.72 11.13 -7.81
CA GLY A 55 14.29 11.39 -9.15
C GLY A 55 13.92 10.38 -10.22
N VAL A 56 13.18 9.31 -9.88
CA VAL A 56 12.67 8.32 -10.83
C VAL A 56 11.18 8.56 -11.06
N ARG A 57 10.78 8.81 -12.30
CA ARG A 57 9.36 8.93 -12.67
C ARG A 57 8.72 7.55 -12.61
N SER A 58 7.63 7.42 -11.87
CA SER A 58 6.88 6.16 -11.77
C SER A 58 5.96 5.93 -12.98
N ASP A 59 5.67 4.66 -13.20
CA ASP A 59 4.63 4.14 -14.09
C ASP A 59 3.87 3.01 -13.35
N PRO A 60 2.82 2.39 -13.93
CA PRO A 60 2.07 1.33 -13.24
C PRO A 60 2.92 0.14 -12.78
N SER A 61 4.00 -0.21 -13.48
CA SER A 61 4.91 -1.31 -13.10
C SER A 61 5.68 -1.01 -11.80
N SER A 62 5.77 0.26 -11.40
CA SER A 62 6.36 0.67 -10.13
C SER A 62 5.60 0.13 -8.90
N VAL A 63 4.43 -0.49 -9.09
CA VAL A 63 3.70 -1.17 -8.00
C VAL A 63 4.53 -2.30 -7.39
N VAL A 64 5.44 -2.90 -8.16
CA VAL A 64 6.41 -3.89 -7.66
C VAL A 64 7.34 -3.27 -6.62
N GLU A 65 7.75 -2.02 -6.81
CA GLU A 65 8.59 -1.29 -5.86
C GLU A 65 7.82 -0.90 -4.59
N THR A 66 6.52 -0.62 -4.70
CA THR A 66 5.62 -0.50 -3.55
C THR A 66 5.55 -1.82 -2.79
N ALA A 67 5.31 -2.95 -3.48
CA ALA A 67 5.15 -4.26 -2.88
C ALA A 67 6.41 -4.70 -2.10
N LYS A 68 7.61 -4.49 -2.67
CA LYS A 68 8.90 -4.74 -2.00
C LYS A 68 9.10 -3.89 -0.74
N ALA A 69 8.67 -2.63 -0.78
CA ALA A 69 8.75 -1.76 0.39
C ALA A 69 7.83 -2.26 1.51
N VAL A 70 6.59 -2.62 1.17
CA VAL A 70 5.62 -3.18 2.12
C VAL A 70 6.11 -4.50 2.70
N SER A 71 6.63 -5.42 1.88
CA SER A 71 7.11 -6.73 2.34
C SER A 71 8.25 -6.57 3.35
N SER A 72 9.16 -5.62 3.09
CA SER A 72 10.25 -5.26 3.99
C SER A 72 9.76 -4.66 5.32
N ILE A 73 8.78 -3.74 5.27
CA ILE A 73 8.19 -3.11 6.47
C ILE A 73 7.41 -4.14 7.31
N LYS A 74 6.71 -5.06 6.65
CA LYS A 74 5.87 -6.08 7.27
C LYS A 74 6.63 -7.33 7.70
N ASN A 75 7.91 -7.44 7.34
CA ASN A 75 8.71 -8.64 7.57
C ASN A 75 8.01 -9.90 7.04
N THR A 76 7.50 -9.83 5.80
CA THR A 76 6.84 -10.93 5.10
C THR A 76 7.35 -11.03 3.65
N THR A 77 6.87 -12.02 2.92
CA THR A 77 7.27 -12.28 1.53
C THR A 77 6.57 -11.33 0.56
N LEU A 78 7.18 -11.14 -0.61
CA LEU A 78 6.56 -10.37 -1.70
C LEU A 78 5.25 -11.01 -2.17
N ASP A 79 5.22 -12.35 -2.25
CA ASP A 79 4.07 -13.12 -2.69
C ASP A 79 2.89 -12.96 -1.72
N GLU A 80 3.13 -12.99 -0.41
CA GLU A 80 2.08 -12.76 0.59
C GLU A 80 1.50 -11.35 0.51
N VAL A 81 2.35 -10.33 0.32
CA VAL A 81 1.89 -8.95 0.09
C VAL A 81 1.04 -8.88 -1.18
N ALA A 82 1.51 -9.48 -2.28
CA ALA A 82 0.81 -9.45 -3.55
C ALA A 82 -0.55 -10.15 -3.46
N GLU A 83 -0.60 -11.36 -2.90
CA GLU A 83 -1.84 -12.13 -2.71
C GLU A 83 -2.83 -11.34 -1.84
N LYS A 84 -2.38 -10.88 -0.67
CA LYS A 84 -3.27 -10.24 0.30
C LYS A 84 -3.80 -8.90 -0.20
N THR A 85 -2.93 -8.05 -0.74
CA THR A 85 -3.34 -6.73 -1.24
C THR A 85 -4.16 -6.83 -2.52
N THR A 86 -3.96 -7.86 -3.35
CA THR A 86 -4.84 -8.15 -4.49
C THR A 86 -6.23 -8.57 -4.00
N LYS A 87 -6.30 -9.48 -3.02
CA LYS A 87 -7.58 -9.87 -2.40
C LYS A 87 -8.31 -8.65 -1.81
N ASN A 88 -7.59 -7.80 -1.09
CA ASN A 88 -8.15 -6.56 -0.53
C ASN A 88 -8.72 -5.63 -1.62
N ALA A 89 -8.00 -5.46 -2.73
CA ALA A 89 -8.45 -4.63 -3.85
C ALA A 89 -9.69 -5.23 -4.54
N VAL A 90 -9.71 -6.55 -4.74
CA VAL A 90 -10.86 -7.28 -5.31
C VAL A 90 -12.10 -7.09 -4.43
N GLU A 91 -11.96 -7.26 -3.12
CA GLU A 91 -13.06 -7.08 -2.16
C GLU A 91 -13.57 -5.62 -2.12
N LEU A 92 -12.66 -4.65 -2.04
CA LEU A 92 -13.01 -3.23 -1.95
C LEU A 92 -13.66 -2.70 -3.22
N PHE A 93 -13.04 -2.99 -4.38
CA PHE A 93 -13.48 -2.45 -5.67
C PHE A 93 -14.48 -3.37 -6.38
N LYS A 94 -14.84 -4.51 -5.79
CA LYS A 94 -15.78 -5.50 -6.34
C LYS A 94 -15.36 -5.96 -7.75
N ILE A 95 -14.07 -6.26 -7.92
CA ILE A 95 -13.50 -6.68 -9.20
C ILE A 95 -13.89 -8.13 -9.48
N SER A 96 -14.42 -8.42 -10.67
CA SER A 96 -14.58 -9.81 -11.12
C SER A 96 -13.27 -10.33 -11.69
N LEU A 97 -12.76 -11.42 -11.13
CA LEU A 97 -11.59 -12.10 -11.67
C LEU A 97 -11.91 -12.96 -12.89
N GLU A 98 -13.20 -13.17 -13.22
CA GLU A 98 -13.61 -13.90 -14.43
C GLU A 98 -13.36 -13.10 -15.71
N SER A 99 -13.06 -11.80 -15.59
CA SER A 99 -12.80 -10.89 -16.71
C SER A 99 -11.31 -10.57 -16.95
N LEU A 100 -10.41 -11.23 -16.24
CA LEU A 100 -8.94 -11.11 -16.39
C LEU A 100 -8.36 -12.39 -17.01
#